data_AF-A0A7G7BHX9-F1
#
_entry.id   AF-A0A7G7BHX9-F1
#
_cell.length_a   1.000
_cell.length_b   1.000
_cell.length_c   1.000
_cell.angle_alpha   90.00
_cell.angle_beta   90.00
_cell.angle_gamma   90.00
#
_symmetry.space_group_name_H-M   'P 1'
#
loop_
_entity.id
_entity.type
_entity.pdbx_description
1 polymer ?
#
loop_
_entity_poly.entity_id
_entity_poly.type
_entity_poly.pdbx_seq_one_letter_code
_entity_poly.pdbx_strand_id
1 'polypeptide(L)' 'MELSVEQAAELRELVNSRDVPEDIATRGRIVLWSGEGRRRKDIAELRRA' A
#
# COMPACT_ATOMS: atom_id res chain seq x y z
N MET A 1 -3.71 11.45 -0.93
CA MET A 1 -3.31 11.39 -2.34
C MET A 1 -4.25 10.39 -2.95
N GLU A 2 -5.07 10.83 -3.89
CA GLU A 2 -6.00 9.93 -4.57
C GLU A 2 -5.26 9.19 -5.67
N LEU A 3 -5.31 7.86 -5.64
CA LEU A 3 -4.82 7.01 -6.72
C LEU A 3 -5.96 6.82 -7.72
N SER A 4 -5.66 6.85 -9.01
CA SER A 4 -6.61 6.32 -10.00
C SER A 4 -6.84 4.83 -9.76
N VAL A 5 -7.91 4.28 -10.32
CA VAL A 5 -8.21 2.85 -10.24
C VAL A 5 -7.07 2.02 -10.82
N GLU A 6 -6.49 2.47 -11.93
CA GLU A 6 -5.37 1.85 -12.62
C GLU A 6 -4.10 1.88 -11.75
N GLN A 7 -3.77 3.04 -11.18
CA GLN A 7 -2.62 3.17 -10.27
C GLN A 7 -2.75 2.30 -9.03
N ALA A 8 -3.96 2.19 -8.47
CA ALA A 8 -4.22 1.31 -7.33
C ALA A 8 -4.13 -0.17 -7.71
N ALA A 9 -4.48 -0.54 -8.94
CA ALA A 9 -4.34 -1.91 -9.44
C ALA A 9 -2.87 -2.28 -9.66
N GLU A 10 -2.11 -1.44 -10.36
CA GLU A 10 -0.67 -1.63 -10.59
C GLU A 10 0.10 -1.72 -9.27
N LEU A 11 -0.22 -0.85 -8.30
CA LEU A 11 0.42 -0.88 -7.00
C LEU A 11 0.05 -2.14 -6.20
N ARG A 12 -1.20 -2.65 -6.32
CA ARG A 12 -1.60 -3.92 -5.72
C ARG A 12 -0.85 -5.10 -6.33
N GLU A 13 -0.61 -5.10 -7.63
CA GLU A 13 0.21 -6.12 -8.29
C GLU A 13 1.65 -6.09 -7.75
N LEU A 14 2.24 -4.89 -7.71
CA LEU A 14 3.61 -4.69 -7.23
C LEU A 14 3.82 -5.18 -5.79
N VAL A 15 2.93 -4.82 -4.85
CA VAL A 15 3.10 -5.20 -3.43
C VAL A 15 2.84 -6.70 -3.14
N ASN A 16 2.26 -7.42 -4.10
CA ASN A 16 2.02 -8.86 -4.01
C ASN A 16 3.06 -9.68 -4.80
N SER A 17 3.93 -9.04 -5.57
CA SER A 17 5.03 -9.71 -6.26
C SER A 17 6.07 -10.23 -5.27
N ARG A 18 6.58 -11.44 -5.54
CA ARG A 18 7.67 -12.06 -4.78
C ARG A 18 9.03 -11.48 -5.11
N ASP A 19 9.14 -10.76 -6.23
CA ASP A 19 10.40 -10.19 -6.72
C ASP A 19 10.67 -8.80 -6.14
N VAL A 20 9.72 -8.26 -5.36
CA VAL A 20 9.83 -6.94 -4.76
C VAL A 20 10.35 -7.04 -3.33
N PRO A 21 11.40 -6.27 -2.97
CA PRO A 21 11.87 -6.19 -1.60
C PRO A 21 10.75 -5.84 -0.61
N GLU A 22 10.77 -6.47 0.56
CA GLU A 22 9.70 -6.34 1.56
C GLU A 22 9.52 -4.89 2.03
N ASP A 23 10.60 -4.10 2.11
CA ASP A 23 10.55 -2.69 2.47
C ASP A 23 9.83 -1.84 1.42
N ILE A 24 10.01 -2.14 0.13
CA ILE A 24 9.30 -1.51 -0.98
C ILE A 24 7.83 -1.93 -0.99
N ALA A 25 7.54 -3.22 -0.80
CA ALA A 25 6.17 -3.73 -0.69
C ALA A 25 5.42 -3.07 0.47
N THR A 26 6.07 -2.92 1.63
CA THR A 26 5.52 -2.24 2.81
C THR A 26 5.23 -0.77 2.53
N ARG A 27 6.10 -0.04 1.83
CA ARG A 27 5.83 1.35 1.42
C ARG A 27 4.64 1.44 0.45
N GLY A 28 4.53 0.52 -0.50
CA GLY A 28 3.39 0.45 -1.41
C GLY A 28 2.06 0.20 -0.69
N ARG A 29 2.05 -0.70 0.31
CA ARG A 29 0.86 -0.95 1.16
C ARG A 29 0.42 0.30 1.92
N ILE A 30 1.37 1.08 2.46
CA ILE A 30 1.07 2.36 3.13
C ILE A 30 0.39 3.35 2.16
N VAL A 31 0.88 3.43 0.92
CA VAL A 31 0.30 4.28 -0.12
C VAL A 31 -1.11 3.81 -0.49
N LEU A 32 -1.32 2.51 -0.68
CA LEU A 32 -2.65 1.93 -0.92
C LEU A 32 -3.63 2.28 0.20
N TRP A 33 -3.27 2.01 1.46
CA TRP A 33 -4.15 2.31 2.59
C TRP A 33 -4.43 3.80 2.75
N SER A 34 -3.46 4.65 2.40
CA SER A 34 -3.65 6.10 2.40
C SER A 34 -4.64 6.54 1.32
N GLY A 35 -4.57 5.93 0.13
CA GLY A 35 -5.54 6.16 -0.96
C GLY A 35 -6.94 5.60 -0.65
N GLU A 36 -7.05 4.59 0.22
CA GLU A 36 -8.33 4.09 0.75
C GLU A 36 -8.95 5.01 1.83
N GLY A 37 -8.32 6.15 2.14
CA GLY A 37 -8.83 7.10 3.14
C GLY A 37 -8.62 6.67 4.59
N ARG A 38 -7.77 5.66 4.85
CA ARG A 38 -7.50 5.21 6.23
C ARG A 38 -6.73 6.26 7.00
N ARG A 39 -7.03 6.40 8.29
CA ARG A 39 -6.29 7.33 9.16
C ARG A 39 -4.89 6.79 9.42
N ARG A 40 -3.93 7.68 9.63
CA ARG A 40 -2.52 7.32 9.91
C ARG A 40 -2.36 6.32 11.06
N LYS A 41 -3.18 6.43 12.12
CA LYS A 41 -3.13 5.49 13.25
C LYS A 41 -3.57 4.08 12.86
N ASP A 42 -4.59 3.96 12.01
CA ASP A 42 -5.13 2.68 11.55
C ASP A 42 -4.12 2.02 10.59
N ILE A 43 -3.45 2.82 9.75
CA ILE A 43 -2.32 2.39 8.90
C ILE A 43 -1.13 1.86 9.71
N ALA A 44 -0.78 2.56 10.79
CA ALA A 44 0.34 2.15 11.65
C ALA A 44 0.06 0.81 12.37
N GLU A 45 -1.21 0.52 12.66
CA GLU A 45 -1.64 -0.77 13.21
C GLU A 45 -1.57 -1.88 12.15
N LEU A 46 -2.11 -1.65 10.95
CA LEU A 46 -2.04 -2.61 9.83
C LEU A 46 -0.62 -2.97 9.42
N ARG A 47 0.34 -2.05 9.53
CA ARG A 47 1.75 -2.34 9.25
C ARG A 47 2.39 -3.29 10.28
N ARG A 48 1.91 -3.28 11.51
CA ARG A 48 2.48 -4.06 12.62
C ARG A 48 1.90 -5.48 12.71
N ALA A 49 0.73 -5.70 12.10
CA ALA A 49 0.06 -7.00 12.00
C ALA A 49 0.72 -7.87 10.93
#